data_AF-A0A8W8JQL3-F1
#
_entry.id   AF-A0A8W8JQL3-F1
#
_cell.length_a   1.000
_cell.length_b   1.000
_cell.length_c   1.000
_cell.angle_alpha   90.00
_cell.angle_beta   90.00
_cell.angle_gamma   90.00
#
_symmetry.space_group_name_H-M   'P 1'
#
loop_
_entity.id
_entity.type
_entity.pdbx_description
1 polymer ?
#
loop_
_entity_poly.entity_id
_entity_poly.type
_entity_poly.pdbx_seq_one_letter_code
_entity_poly.pdbx_strand_id
1 'polypeptide(L)'
;KPVKKMLNLENFAAFFLFFLECYHICGHLNVLFRIRLLPRRDLVRIRFYFLFDLLTVFASSFLFLHRLQWLAAVQIVQHLYYFMYWEKTAPAKKIVSWSSLDWTASDYKEEWHFDSILGTAFDVIVHGSMAFLLGQYLSTVQIFVSLFLVQCSLLVVLCGPWFAWSTPWAAPKWVQKRIRPLSKEECRLGIGKQSE
;
A
#
# COMPACT_ATOMS: atom_id res chain seq x y z
N LYS A 1 10.76 9.48 -42.40
CA LYS A 1 9.59 9.12 -41.55
C LYS A 1 9.79 7.74 -40.92
N PRO A 2 10.10 7.65 -39.63
CA PRO A 2 9.76 6.46 -38.86
C PRO A 2 9.08 6.87 -37.53
N VAL A 3 7.75 6.95 -37.53
CA VAL A 3 6.94 7.32 -36.34
C VAL A 3 6.12 6.12 -35.81
N LYS A 4 6.29 4.92 -36.36
CA LYS A 4 5.31 3.82 -36.16
C LYS A 4 5.71 2.70 -35.18
N LYS A 5 6.90 2.71 -34.56
CA LYS A 5 7.34 1.64 -33.64
C LYS A 5 7.49 2.04 -32.17
N MET A 6 7.74 3.31 -31.84
CA MET A 6 7.86 3.75 -30.43
C MET A 6 6.53 3.74 -29.67
N LEU A 7 5.40 3.89 -30.37
CA LEU A 7 4.07 3.97 -29.75
C LEU A 7 3.68 2.73 -28.93
N ASN A 8 4.16 1.52 -29.26
CA ASN A 8 3.70 0.31 -28.56
C ASN A 8 4.36 0.12 -27.19
N LEU A 9 5.67 0.41 -27.07
CA LEU A 9 6.38 0.21 -25.82
C LEU A 9 6.04 1.28 -24.79
N GLU A 10 5.97 2.55 -25.21
CA GLU A 10 5.58 3.65 -24.35
C GLU A 10 4.14 3.51 -23.86
N ASN A 11 3.20 3.14 -24.75
CA ASN A 11 1.82 2.89 -24.35
C ASN A 11 1.69 1.69 -23.41
N PHE A 12 2.47 0.63 -23.65
CA PHE A 12 2.48 -0.54 -22.76
C PHE A 12 3.07 -0.19 -21.38
N ALA A 13 4.16 0.57 -21.33
CA ALA A 13 4.77 1.04 -20.10
C ALA A 13 3.82 1.97 -19.32
N ALA A 14 3.19 2.94 -20.00
CA ALA A 14 2.18 3.80 -19.40
C ALA A 14 1.01 2.99 -18.83
N PHE A 15 0.52 2.00 -19.58
CA PHE A 15 -0.58 1.14 -19.16
C PHE A 15 -0.21 0.32 -17.92
N PHE A 16 0.97 -0.30 -17.92
CA PHE A 16 1.45 -1.12 -16.83
C PHE A 16 1.72 -0.30 -15.56
N LEU A 17 2.39 0.85 -15.69
CA LEU A 17 2.62 1.76 -14.57
C LEU A 17 1.29 2.31 -14.03
N PHE A 18 0.37 2.71 -14.90
CA PHE A 18 -0.97 3.18 -14.49
C PHE A 18 -1.72 2.10 -13.70
N PHE A 19 -1.69 0.84 -14.17
CA PHE A 19 -2.23 -0.31 -13.44
C PHE A 19 -1.62 -0.44 -12.04
N LEU A 20 -0.29 -0.36 -11.91
CA LEU A 20 0.39 -0.46 -10.63
C LEU A 20 0.07 0.69 -9.68
N GLU A 21 0.10 1.93 -10.18
CA GLU A 21 -0.27 3.11 -9.39
C GLU A 21 -1.71 2.99 -8.87
N CYS A 22 -2.67 2.59 -9.71
CA CYS A 22 -4.04 2.33 -9.28
C CYS A 22 -4.16 1.20 -8.26
N TYR A 23 -3.38 0.12 -8.43
CA TYR A 23 -3.32 -0.97 -7.46
C TYR A 23 -2.85 -0.47 -6.08
N HIS A 24 -1.80 0.36 -6.04
CA HIS A 24 -1.30 0.95 -4.80
C HIS A 24 -2.30 1.92 -4.17
N ILE A 25 -2.95 2.80 -4.95
CA ILE A 25 -4.04 3.67 -4.46
C ILE A 25 -5.09 2.83 -3.73
N CYS A 26 -5.62 1.79 -4.38
CA CYS A 26 -6.66 0.96 -3.78
C CYS A 26 -6.16 0.20 -2.54
N GLY A 27 -4.92 -0.31 -2.55
CA GLY A 27 -4.30 -0.96 -1.41
C GLY A 27 -4.20 -0.04 -0.19
N HIS A 28 -3.67 1.16 -0.40
CA HIS A 28 -3.54 2.18 0.64
C HIS A 28 -4.89 2.67 1.15
N LEU A 29 -5.89 2.86 0.29
CA LEU A 29 -7.25 3.21 0.71
C LEU A 29 -7.88 2.12 1.60
N ASN A 30 -7.66 0.84 1.28
CA ASN A 30 -8.14 -0.26 2.12
C ASN A 30 -7.53 -0.23 3.52
N VAL A 31 -6.24 0.12 3.64
CA VAL A 31 -5.56 0.26 4.94
C VAL A 31 -6.03 1.51 5.66
N LEU A 32 -6.03 2.66 4.98
CA LEU A 32 -6.40 3.97 5.52
C LEU A 32 -7.81 3.97 6.11
N PHE A 33 -8.77 3.37 5.39
CA PHE A 33 -10.17 3.26 5.84
C PHE A 33 -10.46 1.98 6.63
N ARG A 34 -9.44 1.18 6.95
CA ARG A 34 -9.57 -0.07 7.73
C ARG A 34 -10.58 -1.07 7.14
N ILE A 35 -10.69 -1.13 5.81
CA ILE A 35 -11.64 -2.00 5.10
C ILE A 35 -11.11 -3.42 5.01
N ARG A 36 -9.84 -3.57 4.63
CA ARG A 36 -9.13 -4.86 4.54
C ARG A 36 -7.77 -4.70 5.18
N LEU A 37 -7.51 -5.49 6.23
CA LEU A 37 -6.27 -5.46 7.00
C LEU A 37 -5.74 -6.88 7.19
N LEU A 38 -4.47 -7.01 7.58
CA LEU A 38 -3.85 -8.27 7.97
C LEU A 38 -3.70 -8.37 9.49
N PRO A 39 -3.67 -9.59 10.07
CA PRO A 39 -3.15 -9.78 11.42
C PRO A 39 -1.71 -9.27 11.50
N ARG A 40 -1.31 -8.67 12.63
CA ARG A 40 0.00 -8.03 12.78
C ARG A 40 1.15 -8.98 12.43
N ARG A 41 1.05 -10.24 12.89
CA ARG A 41 2.04 -11.31 12.65
C ARG A 41 2.22 -11.70 11.17
N ASP A 42 1.24 -11.45 10.33
CA ASP A 42 1.31 -11.67 8.89
C ASP A 42 1.86 -10.39 8.21
N LEU A 43 1.44 -9.22 8.70
CA LEU A 43 1.90 -7.91 8.22
C LEU A 43 3.40 -7.66 8.42
N VAL A 44 4.02 -8.19 9.49
CA VAL A 44 5.49 -8.09 9.65
C VAL A 44 6.27 -8.71 8.47
N ARG A 45 5.66 -9.63 7.72
CA ARG A 45 6.30 -10.32 6.59
C ARG A 45 6.21 -9.56 5.28
N ILE A 46 5.38 -8.52 5.18
CA ILE A 46 5.15 -7.79 3.92
C ILE A 46 6.19 -6.67 3.67
N ARG A 47 7.37 -6.73 4.29
CA ARG A 47 8.43 -5.72 4.13
C ARG A 47 8.75 -5.39 2.67
N PHE A 48 8.77 -6.41 1.80
CA PHE A 48 9.09 -6.24 0.38
C PHE A 48 8.02 -5.46 -0.41
N TYR A 49 6.82 -5.30 0.14
CA TYR A 49 5.80 -4.42 -0.45
C TYR A 49 6.28 -2.97 -0.52
N PHE A 50 6.96 -2.46 0.52
CA PHE A 50 7.48 -1.09 0.51
C PHE A 50 8.52 -0.87 -0.59
N LEU A 51 9.32 -1.90 -0.91
CA LEU A 51 10.27 -1.82 -2.02
C LEU A 51 9.54 -1.82 -3.38
N PHE A 52 8.52 -2.66 -3.54
CA PHE A 52 7.73 -2.71 -4.76
C PHE A 52 6.98 -1.40 -5.03
N ASP A 53 6.37 -0.84 -3.99
CA ASP A 53 5.67 0.44 -4.02
C ASP A 53 6.63 1.58 -4.40
N LEU A 54 7.78 1.67 -3.72
CA LEU A 54 8.85 2.62 -4.05
C LEU A 54 9.29 2.52 -5.52
N LEU A 55 9.55 1.30 -6.00
CA LEU A 55 10.02 1.09 -7.37
C LEU A 55 8.98 1.52 -8.40
N THR A 56 7.69 1.38 -8.09
CA THR A 56 6.60 1.85 -8.94
C THR A 56 6.63 3.37 -9.06
N VAL A 57 6.69 4.10 -7.93
CA VAL A 57 6.77 5.57 -7.93
C VAL A 57 8.05 6.06 -8.62
N PHE A 58 9.18 5.39 -8.38
CA PHE A 58 10.44 5.70 -9.05
C PHE A 58 10.33 5.53 -10.57
N ALA A 59 9.78 4.41 -11.04
CA ALA A 59 9.61 4.15 -12.47
C ALA A 59 8.64 5.17 -13.11
N SER A 60 7.51 5.44 -12.48
CA SER A 60 6.52 6.41 -12.95
C SER A 60 7.10 7.82 -13.02
N SER A 61 7.74 8.30 -11.96
CA SER A 61 8.20 9.68 -11.86
C SER A 61 9.55 9.93 -12.54
N PHE A 62 10.58 9.13 -12.22
CA PHE A 62 11.95 9.38 -12.67
C PHE A 62 12.26 8.80 -14.04
N LEU A 63 11.70 7.63 -14.38
CA LEU A 63 12.03 6.94 -15.64
C LEU A 63 11.05 7.26 -16.77
N PHE A 64 9.75 7.43 -16.47
CA PHE A 64 8.72 7.62 -17.49
C PHE A 64 8.26 9.09 -17.63
N LEU A 65 7.68 9.68 -16.58
CA LEU A 65 7.07 11.01 -16.67
C LEU A 65 8.07 12.16 -16.64
N HIS A 66 9.22 11.97 -15.97
CA HIS A 66 10.16 13.04 -15.60
C HIS A 66 9.47 14.25 -14.93
N ARG A 67 8.43 13.98 -14.13
CA ARG A 67 7.61 14.98 -13.42
C ARG A 67 7.38 14.57 -11.98
N LEU A 68 7.11 15.57 -11.13
CA LEU A 68 6.84 15.37 -9.69
C LEU A 68 7.98 14.64 -8.95
N GLN A 69 9.22 14.77 -9.42
CA GLN A 69 10.38 14.08 -8.85
C GLN A 69 10.63 14.44 -7.39
N TRP A 70 10.33 15.68 -6.97
CA TRP A 70 10.42 16.09 -5.58
C TRP A 70 9.43 15.31 -4.70
N LEU A 71 8.20 15.12 -5.18
CA LEU A 71 7.14 14.39 -4.48
C LEU A 71 7.50 12.91 -4.38
N ALA A 72 7.97 12.34 -5.50
CA ALA A 72 8.49 10.99 -5.55
C ALA A 72 9.69 10.79 -4.61
N ALA A 73 10.62 11.74 -4.54
CA ALA A 73 11.78 11.64 -3.65
C ALA A 73 11.39 11.56 -2.17
N VAL A 74 10.38 12.34 -1.73
CA VAL A 74 9.86 12.27 -0.36
C VAL A 74 9.27 10.89 -0.07
N GLN A 75 8.44 10.37 -0.98
CA GLN A 75 7.86 9.02 -0.84
C GLN A 75 8.92 7.93 -0.84
N ILE A 76 9.92 8.02 -1.73
CA ILE A 76 11.03 7.06 -1.81
C ILE A 76 11.79 7.03 -0.49
N VAL A 77 12.11 8.18 0.11
CA VAL A 77 12.80 8.25 1.41
C VAL A 77 11.94 7.60 2.52
N GLN A 78 10.64 7.90 2.55
CA GLN A 78 9.70 7.29 3.50
C GLN A 78 9.67 5.76 3.36
N HIS A 79 9.54 5.24 2.14
CA HIS A 79 9.45 3.79 1.92
C HIS A 79 10.79 3.08 2.11
N LEU A 80 11.92 3.71 1.79
CA LEU A 80 13.24 3.20 2.15
C LEU A 80 13.39 3.07 3.66
N TYR A 81 12.94 4.08 4.42
CA TYR A 81 12.96 4.01 5.87
C TYR A 81 12.16 2.79 6.36
N TYR A 82 10.91 2.62 5.90
CA TYR A 82 10.10 1.48 6.32
C TYR A 82 10.67 0.15 5.86
N PHE A 83 11.26 0.06 4.66
CA PHE A 83 11.92 -1.15 4.20
C PHE A 83 13.13 -1.53 5.07
N MET A 84 13.99 -0.57 5.42
CA MET A 84 15.22 -0.82 6.19
C MET A 84 14.96 -1.10 7.66
N TYR A 85 14.00 -0.37 8.24
CA TYR A 85 13.69 -0.34 9.66
C TYR A 85 12.39 -1.05 10.05
N TRP A 86 11.77 -1.80 9.13
CA TRP A 86 10.58 -2.59 9.39
C TRP A 86 10.73 -3.44 10.64
N GLU A 87 9.81 -3.28 11.60
CA GLU A 87 9.85 -3.95 12.91
C GLU A 87 11.11 -3.72 13.77
N LYS A 88 11.96 -2.74 13.43
CA LYS A 88 13.18 -2.42 14.21
C LYS A 88 13.02 -1.18 15.07
N THR A 89 12.39 -0.13 14.55
CA THR A 89 12.23 1.16 15.23
C THR A 89 10.82 1.35 15.76
N ALA A 90 10.65 2.17 16.81
CA ALA A 90 9.33 2.48 17.36
C ALA A 90 8.34 3.04 16.32
N PRO A 91 8.72 3.98 15.43
CA PRO A 91 7.83 4.46 14.37
C PRO A 91 7.39 3.36 13.40
N ALA A 92 8.31 2.49 12.97
CA ALA A 92 7.95 1.40 12.07
C ALA A 92 7.01 0.38 12.74
N LYS A 93 7.31 -0.02 13.98
CA LYS A 93 6.45 -0.94 14.74
C LYS A 93 5.06 -0.36 15.00
N LYS A 94 4.97 0.95 15.24
CA LYS A 94 3.70 1.68 15.40
C LYS A 94 2.86 1.61 14.12
N ILE A 95 3.46 1.82 12.95
CA ILE A 95 2.77 1.70 11.66
C ILE A 95 2.27 0.27 11.43
N VAL A 96 3.11 -0.74 11.71
CA VAL A 96 2.70 -2.16 11.61
C VAL A 96 1.51 -2.43 12.53
N SER A 97 1.57 -1.98 13.78
CA SER A 97 0.48 -2.13 14.73
C SER A 97 -0.79 -1.42 14.21
N TRP A 98 -0.72 -0.14 13.88
CA TRP A 98 -1.87 0.68 13.48
C TRP A 98 -2.60 0.16 12.22
N SER A 99 -1.85 -0.41 11.27
CA SER A 99 -2.36 -0.96 10.01
C SER A 99 -2.78 -2.45 10.10
N SER A 100 -2.88 -3.00 11.31
CA SER A 100 -3.25 -4.41 11.52
C SER A 100 -4.66 -4.60 12.08
N LEU A 101 -5.19 -5.82 11.93
CA LEU A 101 -6.44 -6.24 12.58
C LEU A 101 -6.33 -6.20 14.12
N ASP A 102 -5.13 -6.44 14.65
CA ASP A 102 -4.81 -6.44 16.08
C ASP A 102 -5.09 -5.06 16.70
N TRP A 103 -4.86 -3.97 15.95
CA TRP A 103 -5.26 -2.62 16.34
C TRP A 103 -6.77 -2.48 16.46
N THR A 104 -7.51 -2.94 15.45
CA THR A 104 -8.98 -2.82 15.42
C THR A 104 -9.67 -3.67 16.48
N ALA A 105 -8.98 -4.70 16.97
CA ALA A 105 -9.42 -5.54 18.09
C ALA A 105 -9.02 -4.99 19.47
N SER A 106 -8.21 -3.94 19.54
CA SER A 106 -7.77 -3.31 20.79
C SER A 106 -8.75 -2.24 21.28
N ASP A 107 -8.65 -1.90 22.56
CA ASP A 107 -9.40 -0.79 23.18
C ASP A 107 -9.01 0.58 22.61
N TYR A 108 -7.90 0.65 21.88
CA TYR A 108 -7.34 1.89 21.31
C TYR A 108 -7.77 2.13 19.87
N LYS A 109 -8.68 1.31 19.31
CA LYS A 109 -9.09 1.39 17.90
C LYS A 109 -9.57 2.79 17.47
N GLU A 110 -10.08 3.58 18.40
CA GLU A 110 -10.61 4.95 18.20
C GLU A 110 -9.57 6.05 18.41
N GLU A 111 -8.36 5.74 18.92
CA GLU A 111 -7.30 6.74 19.07
C GLU A 111 -6.83 7.24 17.68
N TRP A 112 -6.71 8.55 17.55
CA TRP A 112 -6.27 9.20 16.32
C TRP A 112 -4.74 9.19 16.23
N HIS A 113 -4.22 8.44 15.25
CA HIS A 113 -2.81 8.40 14.91
C HIS A 113 -2.56 9.21 13.64
N PHE A 114 -2.56 10.54 13.79
CA PHE A 114 -2.44 11.47 12.67
C PHE A 114 -1.19 11.24 11.83
N ASP A 115 -0.06 10.86 12.43
CA ASP A 115 1.16 10.54 11.70
C ASP A 115 0.98 9.35 10.75
N SER A 116 0.28 8.30 11.20
CA SER A 116 -0.02 7.12 10.38
C SER A 116 -1.05 7.43 9.30
N ILE A 117 -2.11 8.18 9.65
CA ILE A 117 -3.13 8.62 8.71
C ILE A 117 -2.53 9.51 7.62
N LEU A 118 -1.74 10.51 7.99
CA LEU A 118 -1.13 11.45 7.06
C LEU A 118 -0.09 10.76 6.17
N GLY A 119 0.71 9.84 6.73
CA GLY A 119 1.66 9.04 5.94
C GLY A 119 0.96 8.19 4.87
N THR A 120 -0.07 7.43 5.24
CA THR A 120 -0.81 6.61 4.27
C THR A 120 -1.65 7.45 3.30
N ALA A 121 -2.21 8.59 3.73
CA ALA A 121 -2.89 9.52 2.84
C ALA A 121 -1.93 10.18 1.85
N PHE A 122 -0.71 10.50 2.29
CA PHE A 122 0.35 10.98 1.42
C PHE A 122 0.67 9.96 0.32
N ASP A 123 0.78 8.67 0.67
CA ASP A 123 0.99 7.60 -0.32
C ASP A 123 -0.13 7.59 -1.37
N VAL A 124 -1.40 7.67 -0.96
CA VAL A 124 -2.56 7.78 -1.87
C VAL A 124 -2.42 8.98 -2.81
N ILE A 125 -1.99 10.14 -2.30
CA ILE A 125 -1.83 11.36 -3.11
C ILE A 125 -0.70 11.20 -4.12
N VAL A 126 0.44 10.63 -3.73
CA VAL A 126 1.58 10.40 -4.63
C VAL A 126 1.16 9.48 -5.77
N HIS A 127 0.62 8.29 -5.44
CA HIS A 127 0.19 7.34 -6.46
C HIS A 127 -0.96 7.90 -7.31
N GLY A 128 -1.91 8.62 -6.70
CA GLY A 128 -3.00 9.30 -7.42
C GLY A 128 -2.51 10.33 -8.42
N SER A 129 -1.49 11.10 -8.05
CA SER A 129 -0.87 12.09 -8.94
C SER A 129 -0.14 11.41 -10.11
N MET A 130 0.59 10.33 -9.85
CA MET A 130 1.27 9.56 -10.91
C MET A 130 0.25 8.89 -11.84
N ALA A 131 -0.77 8.23 -11.30
CA ALA A 131 -1.85 7.62 -12.07
C ALA A 131 -2.58 8.65 -12.94
N PHE A 132 -2.89 9.83 -12.41
CA PHE A 132 -3.53 10.90 -13.19
C PHE A 132 -2.67 11.31 -14.39
N LEU A 133 -1.36 11.52 -14.19
CA LEU A 133 -0.46 11.90 -15.28
C LEU A 133 -0.28 10.77 -16.30
N LEU A 134 -0.11 9.52 -15.86
CA LEU A 134 -0.01 8.36 -16.75
C LEU A 134 -1.30 8.13 -17.55
N GLY A 135 -2.46 8.40 -16.96
CA GLY A 135 -3.76 8.29 -17.62
C GLY A 135 -3.89 9.20 -18.84
N GLN A 136 -3.14 10.31 -18.91
CA GLN A 136 -3.12 11.21 -20.07
C GLN A 136 -2.49 10.58 -21.32
N TYR A 137 -1.72 9.50 -21.16
CA TYR A 137 -1.10 8.74 -22.25
C TYR A 137 -1.97 7.57 -22.72
N LEU A 138 -3.10 7.31 -22.04
CA LEU A 138 -3.95 6.15 -22.29
C LEU A 138 -5.28 6.55 -22.92
N SER A 139 -5.78 5.69 -23.81
CA SER A 139 -7.16 5.77 -24.25
C SER A 139 -8.13 5.39 -23.13
N THR A 140 -9.38 5.85 -23.22
CA THR A 140 -10.44 5.50 -22.27
C THR A 140 -10.62 3.99 -22.13
N VAL A 141 -10.49 3.23 -23.23
CA VAL A 141 -10.59 1.76 -23.21
C VAL A 141 -9.46 1.15 -22.38
N GLN A 142 -8.21 1.62 -22.57
CA GLN A 142 -7.06 1.16 -21.79
C GLN A 142 -7.23 1.47 -20.30
N ILE A 143 -7.77 2.64 -19.95
CA ILE A 143 -8.06 2.99 -18.55
C ILE A 143 -9.07 2.00 -17.96
N PHE A 144 -10.19 1.74 -18.62
CA PHE A 144 -11.20 0.78 -18.11
C PHE A 144 -10.66 -0.64 -17.99
N VAL A 145 -9.88 -1.11 -18.97
CA VAL A 145 -9.24 -2.43 -18.92
C VAL A 145 -8.26 -2.49 -17.73
N SER A 146 -7.44 -1.45 -17.54
CA SER A 146 -6.53 -1.39 -16.39
C SER A 146 -7.27 -1.44 -15.06
N LEU A 147 -8.31 -0.62 -14.88
CA LEU A 147 -9.12 -0.60 -13.66
C LEU A 147 -9.81 -1.95 -13.39
N PHE A 148 -10.28 -2.62 -14.45
CA PHE A 148 -10.82 -3.98 -14.34
C PHE A 148 -9.75 -4.99 -13.86
N LEU A 149 -8.53 -4.92 -14.40
CA LEU A 149 -7.42 -5.76 -13.97
C LEU A 149 -7.00 -5.46 -12.51
N VAL A 150 -7.01 -4.18 -12.11
CA VAL A 150 -6.76 -3.78 -10.71
C VAL A 150 -7.80 -4.44 -9.80
N GLN A 151 -9.09 -4.34 -10.15
CA GLN A 151 -10.17 -4.95 -9.38
C GLN A 151 -10.00 -6.47 -9.29
N CYS A 152 -9.69 -7.15 -10.39
CA CYS A 152 -9.42 -8.59 -10.38
C CYS A 152 -8.25 -8.95 -9.46
N SER A 153 -7.16 -8.17 -9.53
CA SER A 153 -5.96 -8.39 -8.70
C SER A 153 -6.26 -8.20 -7.21
N LEU A 154 -7.01 -7.16 -6.85
CA LEU A 154 -7.44 -6.92 -5.47
C LEU A 154 -8.37 -8.02 -4.97
N LEU A 155 -9.28 -8.51 -5.80
CA LEU A 155 -10.14 -9.64 -5.42
C LEU A 155 -9.33 -10.90 -5.13
N VAL A 156 -8.33 -11.21 -5.96
CA VAL A 156 -7.46 -12.37 -5.75
C VAL A 156 -6.61 -12.22 -4.48
N VAL A 157 -6.00 -11.05 -4.26
CA VAL A 157 -5.05 -10.84 -3.17
C VAL A 157 -5.73 -10.49 -1.84
N LEU A 158 -6.67 -9.55 -1.83
CA LEU A 158 -7.31 -9.04 -0.61
C LEU A 158 -8.59 -9.79 -0.23
N CYS A 159 -9.27 -10.40 -1.21
CA CYS A 159 -10.51 -11.16 -0.97
C CYS A 159 -10.34 -12.68 -1.13
N GLY A 160 -9.20 -13.13 -1.65
CA GLY A 160 -8.92 -14.56 -1.82
C GLY A 160 -8.72 -15.29 -0.49
N PRO A 161 -9.08 -16.57 -0.41
CA PRO A 161 -8.98 -17.35 0.83
C PRO A 161 -7.53 -17.71 1.22
N TRP A 162 -6.57 -17.46 0.33
CA TRP A 162 -5.17 -17.83 0.51
C TRP A 162 -4.40 -16.88 1.42
N PHE A 163 -4.86 -15.63 1.53
CA PHE A 163 -4.22 -14.59 2.33
C PHE A 163 -5.11 -14.22 3.51
N ALA A 164 -4.49 -13.78 4.61
CA ALA A 164 -5.20 -13.43 5.83
C ALA A 164 -5.87 -12.04 5.79
N TRP A 165 -5.96 -11.41 4.61
CA TRP A 165 -6.62 -10.12 4.45
C TRP A 165 -8.08 -10.26 4.83
N SER A 166 -8.55 -9.42 5.74
CA SER A 166 -9.89 -9.53 6.31
C SER A 166 -10.43 -8.19 6.71
N THR A 167 -11.75 -8.10 6.68
CA THR A 167 -12.47 -6.94 7.20
C THR A 167 -12.61 -7.11 8.71
N PRO A 168 -12.30 -6.09 9.53
CA PRO A 168 -12.25 -6.22 10.99
C PRO A 168 -13.50 -6.86 11.62
N TRP A 169 -14.69 -6.51 11.12
CA TRP A 169 -15.97 -7.01 11.63
C TRP A 169 -16.48 -8.30 10.97
N ALA A 170 -15.74 -8.85 10.00
CA ALA A 170 -16.14 -10.04 9.23
C ALA A 170 -14.97 -10.99 8.95
N ALA A 171 -13.98 -11.04 9.85
CA ALA A 171 -12.82 -11.92 9.70
C ALA A 171 -13.23 -13.41 9.84
N PRO A 172 -12.80 -14.31 8.95
CA PRO A 172 -13.05 -15.76 9.10
C PRO A 172 -12.45 -16.32 10.40
N LYS A 173 -13.05 -17.39 10.96
CA LYS A 173 -12.59 -18.00 12.23
C LYS A 173 -11.10 -18.34 12.25
N TRP A 174 -10.53 -18.78 11.12
CA TRP A 174 -9.11 -19.12 11.03
C TRP A 174 -8.20 -17.88 11.06
N VAL A 175 -8.68 -16.72 10.61
CA VAL A 175 -8.00 -15.42 10.72
C VAL A 175 -8.16 -14.86 12.13
N GLN A 176 -9.35 -14.98 12.74
CA GLN A 176 -9.59 -14.51 14.11
C GLN A 176 -8.62 -15.14 15.12
N LYS A 177 -8.30 -16.43 14.98
CA LYS A 177 -7.29 -17.14 15.79
C LYS A 177 -5.87 -16.54 15.70
N ARG A 178 -5.63 -15.64 14.75
CA ARG A 178 -4.35 -14.99 14.47
C ARG A 178 -4.24 -13.60 15.08
N ILE A 179 -5.38 -13.00 15.40
CA ILE A 179 -5.49 -11.63 15.90
C ILE A 179 -5.24 -11.66 17.40
N ARG A 180 -4.34 -10.82 17.88
CA ARG A 180 -4.14 -10.60 19.31
C ARG A 180 -4.35 -9.11 19.63
N PRO A 181 -5.34 -8.73 20.44
CA PRO A 181 -5.53 -7.34 20.84
C PRO A 181 -4.23 -6.75 21.40
N LEU A 182 -3.87 -5.56 20.92
CA LEU A 182 -2.65 -4.87 21.33
C LEU A 182 -2.78 -4.24 22.71
N SER A 183 -1.70 -4.27 23.49
CA SER A 183 -1.61 -3.54 24.75
C SER A 183 -1.38 -2.04 24.52
N LYS A 184 -1.57 -1.22 25.57
CA LYS A 184 -1.31 0.23 25.52
C LYS A 184 0.11 0.57 25.06
N GLU A 185 1.10 -0.19 25.54
CA GLU A 185 2.52 -0.01 25.20
C GLU A 185 2.79 -0.36 23.74
N GLU A 186 2.12 -1.40 23.22
CA GLU A 186 2.21 -1.83 21.83
C GLU A 186 1.58 -0.81 20.86
N CYS A 187 0.52 -0.13 21.31
CA CYS A 187 -0.14 0.93 20.56
C CYS A 187 0.64 2.23 20.55
N ARG A 188 1.19 2.66 21.70
CA ARG A 188 1.84 3.98 21.85
C ARG A 188 3.32 3.98 21.51
N LEU A 189 4.03 2.93 21.91
CA LEU A 189 5.49 2.85 21.81
C LEU A 189 5.94 1.88 20.70
N GLY A 190 5.00 1.14 20.10
CA GLY A 190 5.33 0.07 19.15
C GLY A 190 6.08 -1.08 19.80
N ILE A 191 6.08 -1.23 21.13
CA ILE A 191 6.86 -2.27 21.82
C ILE A 191 6.05 -3.57 21.85
N GLY A 192 6.06 -4.31 20.74
CA GLY A 192 5.58 -5.70 20.72
C GLY A 192 6.46 -6.58 21.61
N LYS A 193 5.89 -7.32 22.57
CA LYS A 193 6.61 -8.44 23.18
C LYS A 193 6.97 -9.42 22.05
N GLN A 194 8.26 -9.57 21.77
CA GLN A 194 8.73 -10.67 20.94
C GLN A 194 8.36 -11.96 21.69
N SER A 195 7.39 -12.71 21.17
CA SER A 195 7.21 -14.09 21.59
C SER A 195 8.43 -14.86 21.10
N GLU A 196 9.30 -15.23 22.03
CA GLU A 196 10.19 -16.39 21.88
C GLU A 196 9.41 -17.64 21.45
#